data_AF-A0A3M1NRQ9-F1
#
_entry.id   AF-A0A3M1NRQ9-F1
#
_cell.length_a   1.000
_cell.length_b   1.000
_cell.length_c   1.000
_cell.angle_alpha   90.00
_cell.angle_beta   90.00
_cell.angle_gamma   90.00
#
_symmetry.space_group_name_H-M   'P 1'
#
loop_
_entity.id
_entity.type
_entity.pdbx_description
1 polymer ?
#
loop_
_entity_poly.entity_id
_entity_poly.type
_entity_poly.pdbx_seq_one_letter_code
_entity_poly.pdbx_strand_id
1 'polypeptide(L)'
;LAWRKAEEHFERVLARDSAFQDVLVQYARLEAYRGDHERALALGYAGLRLRPDLPATHLGLVELYRRFLRDDEQAAAAWLDAHDDPYAAFFRAERLRRAGDLAAAAGAYLDLLGRTGPMPRTPVLLALARVEAARGHPDRCEAWYLRAVDGIASAVEAAFVFADTGYILAPDELRTYRRLADPAALRAFFWRVWARRDPLPAAPENPRLAEHYRRLVYVEEQFAYHGRLAWWNDPDKANRLAFAEVYRLPRDFNDRGLIYLRHGPPDDRVATLEAETPNESWRYAATGDEPPLVFHFATLGGAAWRLVPVLLGAEVMNDRLDWGDPFTRGYLIYQDEPRRRELDLLGFEQEMRARSQADVDRGLTTDRHTWVPPVERLDLPAVTAAFRNGDGRTRLEVHFAFPAATLARHAPAHARHVDVEAGLSLRTTAFDDVATERVRRRVPRSADPTGGVLDALAVTAPPDSYRVDLHVRTEDGRLLGTARLDRRLPAFSGPGLAVSDLLLAHDIAPVPPGETGTHHDLRVKAAPTLRFPRRRPFFVYFELYHLTPGDDGRARYTLDYTLTPERGKRQGEASLTLRVDHEVPGTTAVEYTEIDASRLEAGDYVLAVTATDRRTGQAVVATRRLTLER
;
A
#
# COMPACT_ATOMS: atom_id res chain seq x y z
N LEU A 1 3.07 38.82 19.31
CA LEU A 1 3.49 38.73 17.89
C LEU A 1 3.78 40.15 17.38
N ALA A 2 4.84 40.37 16.59
CA ALA A 2 5.29 41.71 16.15
C ALA A 2 4.76 42.08 14.75
N TRP A 3 3.43 42.07 14.59
CA TRP A 3 2.71 42.20 13.31
C TRP A 3 3.06 43.46 12.52
N ARG A 4 3.28 44.59 13.21
CA ARG A 4 3.61 45.87 12.60
C ARG A 4 4.98 45.86 11.93
N LYS A 5 5.96 45.18 12.54
CA LYS A 5 7.31 45.03 11.94
C LYS A 5 7.27 44.14 10.69
N ALA A 6 6.45 43.10 10.69
CA ALA A 6 6.30 42.22 9.53
C ALA A 6 5.71 42.98 8.33
N GLU A 7 4.70 43.82 8.56
CA GLU A 7 4.11 44.69 7.54
C GLU A 7 5.13 45.67 6.94
N GLU A 8 5.89 46.38 7.77
CA GLU A 8 6.96 47.28 7.28
C GLU A 8 7.99 46.56 6.40
N HIS A 9 8.28 45.28 6.69
CA HIS A 9 9.15 44.47 5.85
C HIS A 9 8.49 44.07 4.53
N PHE A 10 7.22 43.68 4.53
CA PHE A 10 6.48 43.36 3.30
C PHE A 10 6.34 44.58 2.39
N GLU A 11 5.93 45.72 2.95
CA GLU A 11 5.81 46.97 2.20
C GLU A 11 7.15 47.40 1.59
N ARG A 12 8.26 47.23 2.31
CA ARG A 12 9.60 47.53 1.80
C ARG A 12 10.01 46.63 0.63
N VAL A 13 9.63 45.35 0.66
CA VAL A 13 9.89 44.42 -0.45
C VAL A 13 8.99 44.78 -1.64
N LEU A 14 7.69 45.01 -1.41
CA LEU A 14 6.73 45.38 -2.44
C LEU A 14 7.07 46.69 -3.15
N ALA A 15 7.59 47.67 -2.42
CA ALA A 15 8.05 48.94 -2.98
C ALA A 15 9.29 48.78 -3.89
N ARG A 16 10.03 47.68 -3.76
CA ARG A 16 11.20 47.36 -4.59
C ARG A 16 10.84 46.44 -5.75
N ASP A 17 10.10 45.38 -5.47
CA ASP A 17 9.66 44.39 -6.44
C ASP A 17 8.37 43.71 -5.95
N SER A 18 7.24 44.13 -6.52
CA SER A 18 5.92 43.56 -6.22
C SER A 18 5.74 42.12 -6.71
N ALA A 19 6.58 41.63 -7.63
CA ALA A 19 6.55 40.28 -8.17
C ALA A 19 7.55 39.33 -7.49
N PHE A 20 8.20 39.80 -6.42
CA PHE A 20 9.20 39.04 -5.66
C PHE A 20 8.56 37.81 -4.98
N GLN A 21 8.80 36.64 -5.57
CA GLN A 21 8.33 35.34 -5.06
C GLN A 21 6.82 35.39 -4.71
N ASP A 22 6.45 34.94 -3.51
CA ASP A 22 5.08 34.89 -2.99
C ASP A 22 4.81 35.99 -1.95
N VAL A 23 5.55 37.11 -1.98
CA VAL A 23 5.48 38.16 -0.95
C VAL A 23 4.06 38.69 -0.70
N LEU A 24 3.25 38.86 -1.75
CA LEU A 24 1.85 39.31 -1.62
C LEU A 24 0.99 38.28 -0.89
N VAL A 25 1.25 37.00 -1.08
CA VAL A 25 0.55 35.90 -0.39
C VAL A 25 0.96 35.86 1.08
N GLN A 26 2.25 36.06 1.38
CA GLN A 26 2.73 36.13 2.76
C GLN A 26 2.13 37.34 3.50
N TYR A 27 1.98 38.48 2.82
CA TYR A 27 1.29 39.64 3.37
C TYR A 27 -0.22 39.37 3.54
N ALA A 28 -0.87 38.72 2.55
CA ALA A 28 -2.25 38.30 2.67
C ALA A 28 -2.50 37.39 3.89
N ARG A 29 -1.60 36.45 4.17
CA ARG A 29 -1.67 35.62 5.39
C ARG A 29 -1.65 36.47 6.66
N LEU A 30 -0.80 37.49 6.72
CA LEU A 30 -0.74 38.42 7.85
C LEU A 30 -2.08 39.14 8.07
N GLU A 31 -2.70 39.64 7.00
CA GLU A 31 -4.02 40.30 7.07
C GLU A 31 -5.11 39.33 7.51
N ALA A 32 -5.12 38.10 6.99
CA ALA A 32 -6.04 37.07 7.45
C ALA A 32 -5.82 36.69 8.92
N TYR A 33 -4.58 36.77 9.41
CA TYR A 33 -4.31 36.61 10.85
C TYR A 33 -4.87 37.77 11.68
N ARG A 34 -5.00 38.98 11.11
CA ARG A 34 -5.57 40.16 11.77
C ARG A 34 -7.11 40.16 11.74
N GLY A 35 -7.71 39.21 11.02
CA GLY A 35 -9.15 39.13 10.80
C GLY A 35 -9.65 39.92 9.59
N ASP A 36 -8.76 40.58 8.84
CA ASP A 36 -9.13 41.30 7.60
C ASP A 36 -9.07 40.35 6.41
N HIS A 37 -10.10 39.51 6.30
CA HIS A 37 -10.20 38.47 5.28
C HIS A 37 -10.39 39.03 3.87
N GLU A 38 -11.12 40.13 3.72
CA GLU A 38 -11.35 40.76 2.42
C GLU A 38 -10.06 41.34 1.85
N ARG A 39 -9.29 42.09 2.67
CA ARG A 39 -7.97 42.58 2.26
C ARG A 39 -7.01 41.44 1.98
N ALA A 40 -7.05 40.37 2.78
CA ALA A 40 -6.24 39.20 2.54
C ALA A 40 -6.54 38.58 1.16
N LEU A 41 -7.81 38.36 0.82
CA LEU A 41 -8.19 37.83 -0.49
C LEU A 41 -7.82 38.79 -1.63
N ALA A 42 -7.98 40.11 -1.45
CA ALA A 42 -7.54 41.10 -2.43
C ALA A 42 -6.03 41.04 -2.71
N LEU A 43 -5.20 40.91 -1.67
CA LEU A 43 -3.75 40.71 -1.79
C LEU A 43 -3.41 39.35 -2.43
N GLY A 44 -4.15 38.30 -2.07
CA GLY A 44 -4.01 36.97 -2.67
C GLY A 44 -4.25 36.99 -4.18
N TYR A 45 -5.35 37.61 -4.63
CA TYR A 45 -5.63 37.80 -6.05
C TYR A 45 -4.61 38.70 -6.76
N ALA A 46 -4.09 39.73 -6.10
CA ALA A 46 -3.00 40.53 -6.64
C ALA A 46 -1.74 39.67 -6.86
N GLY A 47 -1.38 38.83 -5.89
CA GLY A 47 -0.29 37.87 -6.01
C GLY A 47 -0.49 36.87 -7.15
N LEU A 48 -1.69 36.30 -7.27
CA LEU A 48 -2.05 35.38 -8.35
C LEU A 48 -1.93 36.02 -9.74
N ARG A 49 -2.36 37.27 -9.90
CA ARG A 49 -2.23 37.99 -11.18
C ARG A 49 -0.78 38.27 -11.56
N LEU A 50 0.08 38.57 -10.58
CA LEU A 50 1.49 38.87 -10.83
C LEU A 50 2.33 37.61 -11.05
N ARG A 51 2.04 36.53 -10.32
CA ARG A 51 2.82 35.29 -10.32
C ARG A 51 1.92 34.04 -10.40
N PRO A 52 1.18 33.85 -11.52
CA PRO A 52 0.35 32.66 -11.72
C PRO A 52 1.18 31.40 -11.98
N ASP A 53 2.50 31.52 -12.15
CA ASP A 53 3.44 30.42 -12.31
C ASP A 53 3.82 29.76 -10.96
N LEU A 54 3.58 30.44 -9.84
CA LEU A 54 4.04 29.98 -8.52
C LEU A 54 2.98 29.14 -7.81
N PRO A 55 3.31 27.90 -7.36
CA PRO A 55 2.39 27.11 -6.57
C PRO A 55 1.86 27.82 -5.30
N ALA A 56 2.70 28.64 -4.68
CA ALA A 56 2.37 29.35 -3.44
C ALA A 56 1.23 30.38 -3.62
N THR A 57 1.04 30.97 -4.79
CA THR A 57 -0.04 31.95 -5.04
C THR A 57 -1.39 31.26 -5.13
N HIS A 58 -1.45 30.12 -5.80
CA HIS A 58 -2.67 29.30 -5.90
C HIS A 58 -3.03 28.64 -4.56
N LEU A 59 -2.07 27.96 -3.92
CA LEU A 59 -2.31 27.30 -2.63
C LEU A 59 -2.57 28.30 -1.51
N GLY A 60 -1.91 29.45 -1.54
CA GLY A 60 -2.16 30.53 -0.60
C GLY A 60 -3.59 31.06 -0.69
N LEU A 61 -4.13 31.26 -1.91
CA LEU A 61 -5.51 31.69 -2.07
C LEU A 61 -6.50 30.64 -1.52
N VAL A 62 -6.23 29.35 -1.72
CA VAL A 62 -7.02 28.26 -1.13
C VAL A 62 -6.99 28.30 0.40
N GLU A 63 -5.81 28.50 1.00
CA GLU A 63 -5.63 28.65 2.45
C GLU A 63 -6.44 29.84 2.99
N LEU A 64 -6.40 30.98 2.31
CA LEU A 64 -7.12 32.20 2.71
C LEU A 64 -8.64 31.99 2.69
N TYR A 65 -9.19 31.36 1.65
CA TYR A 65 -10.61 31.06 1.57
C TYR A 65 -11.07 30.06 2.63
N ARG A 66 -10.33 28.96 2.82
CA ARG A 66 -10.63 27.97 3.89
C ARG A 66 -10.65 28.64 5.26
N ARG A 67 -9.71 29.56 5.48
CA ARG A 67 -9.65 30.33 6.70
C ARG A 67 -10.84 31.27 6.86
N PHE A 68 -11.22 32.00 5.81
CA PHE A 68 -12.34 32.94 5.88
C PHE A 68 -13.65 32.21 6.21
N LEU A 69 -13.95 31.11 5.51
CA LEU A 69 -15.12 30.27 5.79
C LEU A 69 -15.17 29.77 7.23
N ARG A 70 -14.02 29.44 7.81
CA ARG A 70 -13.92 29.03 9.21
C ARG A 70 -14.15 30.18 10.19
N ASP A 71 -13.48 31.31 9.96
CA ASP A 71 -13.47 32.44 10.89
C ASP A 71 -14.81 33.19 10.88
N ASP A 72 -15.43 33.33 9.71
CA ASP A 72 -16.74 33.97 9.51
C ASP A 72 -17.44 33.41 8.26
N GLU A 73 -18.18 32.31 8.43
CA GLU A 73 -18.91 31.64 7.34
C GLU A 73 -19.94 32.55 6.67
N GLN A 74 -20.57 33.46 7.41
CA GLN A 74 -21.61 34.34 6.87
C GLN A 74 -21.00 35.42 5.97
N ALA A 75 -19.95 36.10 6.44
CA ALA A 75 -19.24 37.08 5.62
C ALA A 75 -18.55 36.42 4.43
N ALA A 76 -17.97 35.24 4.61
CA ALA A 76 -17.39 34.47 3.52
C ALA A 76 -18.43 34.07 2.46
N ALA A 77 -19.63 33.65 2.87
CA ALA A 77 -20.72 33.36 1.95
C ALA A 77 -21.12 34.60 1.14
N ALA A 78 -21.29 35.75 1.79
CA ALA A 78 -21.60 37.01 1.11
C ALA A 78 -20.49 37.43 0.12
N TRP A 79 -19.23 37.28 0.51
CA TRP A 79 -18.08 37.51 -0.37
C TRP A 79 -18.13 36.60 -1.59
N LEU A 80 -18.37 35.30 -1.37
CA LEU A 80 -18.47 34.33 -2.46
C LEU A 80 -19.60 34.71 -3.41
N ASP A 81 -20.79 35.06 -2.92
CA ASP A 81 -21.92 35.42 -3.77
C ASP A 81 -21.68 36.71 -4.58
N ALA A 82 -20.87 37.63 -4.06
CA ALA A 82 -20.49 38.88 -4.73
C ALA A 82 -19.39 38.70 -5.81
N HIS A 83 -18.71 37.56 -5.86
CA HIS A 83 -17.57 37.33 -6.77
C HIS A 83 -17.86 36.18 -7.76
N ASP A 84 -17.85 36.48 -9.06
CA ASP A 84 -18.00 35.48 -10.13
C ASP A 84 -16.67 35.13 -10.80
N ASP A 85 -15.75 34.56 -10.02
CA ASP A 85 -14.50 34.01 -10.51
C ASP A 85 -14.40 32.49 -10.19
N PRO A 86 -13.47 31.76 -10.84
CA PRO A 86 -13.33 30.31 -10.63
C PRO A 86 -13.04 29.87 -9.19
N TYR A 87 -12.27 30.65 -8.41
CA TYR A 87 -11.98 30.32 -7.01
C TYR A 87 -13.21 30.54 -6.14
N ALA A 88 -13.93 31.65 -6.31
CA ALA A 88 -15.20 31.85 -5.61
C ALA A 88 -16.22 30.74 -5.95
N ALA A 89 -16.33 30.36 -7.23
CA ALA A 89 -17.17 29.24 -7.65
C ALA A 89 -16.75 27.90 -7.01
N PHE A 90 -15.45 27.61 -6.94
CA PHE A 90 -14.92 26.42 -6.27
C PHE A 90 -15.32 26.38 -4.80
N PHE A 91 -15.20 27.49 -4.08
CA PHE A 91 -15.54 27.53 -2.65
C PHE A 91 -17.05 27.52 -2.39
N ARG A 92 -17.89 28.00 -3.32
CA ARG A 92 -19.34 27.74 -3.26
C ARG A 92 -19.64 26.23 -3.36
N ALA A 93 -18.97 25.52 -4.27
CA ALA A 93 -19.11 24.07 -4.40
C ALA A 93 -18.57 23.31 -3.17
N GLU A 94 -17.47 23.80 -2.58
CA GLU A 94 -16.89 23.22 -1.37
C GLU A 94 -17.82 23.36 -0.15
N ARG A 95 -18.55 24.48 -0.04
CA ARG A 95 -19.61 24.64 0.98
C ARG A 95 -20.72 23.60 0.82
N LEU A 96 -21.20 23.36 -0.41
CA LEU A 96 -22.19 22.32 -0.69
C LEU A 96 -21.67 20.93 -0.27
N ARG A 97 -20.41 20.61 -0.60
CA ARG A 97 -19.80 19.33 -0.24
C ARG A 97 -19.74 19.15 1.27
N ARG A 98 -19.28 20.17 2.00
CA ARG A 98 -19.16 20.16 3.47
C ARG A 98 -20.53 20.14 4.17
N ALA A 99 -21.57 20.68 3.54
CA ALA A 99 -22.94 20.57 4.01
C ALA A 99 -23.56 19.18 3.74
N GLY A 100 -22.85 18.28 3.06
CA GLY A 100 -23.31 16.94 2.71
C GLY A 100 -24.17 16.89 1.44
N ASP A 101 -24.42 18.01 0.75
CA ASP A 101 -25.08 18.03 -0.56
C ASP A 101 -24.09 17.68 -1.67
N LEU A 102 -23.69 16.41 -1.66
CA LEU A 102 -22.72 15.85 -2.60
C LEU A 102 -23.22 15.94 -4.05
N ALA A 103 -24.53 15.88 -4.27
CA ALA A 103 -25.18 16.00 -5.58
C ALA A 103 -24.96 17.38 -6.19
N ALA A 104 -25.36 18.43 -5.47
CA ALA A 104 -25.18 19.79 -5.92
C ALA A 104 -23.70 20.16 -6.04
N ALA A 105 -22.86 19.72 -5.08
CA ALA A 105 -21.42 19.94 -5.14
C ALA A 105 -20.78 19.35 -6.40
N ALA A 106 -21.11 18.09 -6.74
CA ALA A 106 -20.62 17.46 -7.96
C ALA A 106 -21.02 18.24 -9.22
N GLY A 107 -22.28 18.67 -9.31
CA GLY A 107 -22.77 19.49 -10.42
C GLY A 107 -21.98 20.79 -10.55
N ALA A 108 -21.82 21.53 -9.46
CA ALA A 108 -21.07 22.79 -9.44
C ALA A 108 -19.59 22.61 -9.82
N TYR A 109 -18.94 21.53 -9.38
CA TYR A 109 -17.57 21.21 -9.80
C TYR A 109 -17.47 20.84 -11.28
N LEU A 110 -18.43 20.10 -11.82
CA LEU A 110 -18.47 19.76 -13.26
C LEU A 110 -18.67 21.01 -14.13
N ASP A 111 -19.54 21.93 -13.71
CA ASP A 111 -19.72 23.22 -14.39
C ASP A 111 -18.43 24.05 -14.38
N LEU A 112 -17.72 24.04 -13.24
CA LEU A 112 -16.45 24.74 -13.09
C LEU A 112 -15.35 24.18 -14.00
N LEU A 113 -15.33 22.86 -14.29
CA LEU A 113 -14.41 22.27 -15.26
C LEU A 113 -14.61 22.82 -16.69
N GLY A 114 -15.76 23.42 -17.01
CA GLY A 114 -16.02 24.07 -18.29
C GLY A 114 -15.55 25.53 -18.35
N ARG A 115 -15.23 26.16 -17.20
CA ARG A 115 -14.83 27.57 -17.13
C ARG A 115 -13.36 27.78 -17.45
N THR A 116 -13.06 28.88 -18.14
CA THR A 116 -11.69 29.37 -18.34
C THR A 116 -11.32 30.36 -17.25
N GLY A 117 -10.07 30.34 -16.77
CA GLY A 117 -9.59 31.34 -15.82
C GLY A 117 -8.27 30.93 -15.16
N PRO A 118 -7.83 31.66 -14.12
CA PRO A 118 -6.54 31.44 -13.50
C PRO A 118 -6.51 30.21 -12.58
N MET A 119 -7.65 29.59 -12.27
CA MET A 119 -7.68 28.37 -11.45
C MET A 119 -7.34 27.14 -12.31
N PRO A 120 -6.33 26.32 -11.93
CA PRO A 120 -6.07 25.05 -12.61
C PRO A 120 -7.24 24.08 -12.47
N ARG A 121 -7.37 23.15 -13.42
CA ARG A 121 -8.41 22.10 -13.38
C ARG A 121 -8.19 21.11 -12.23
N THR A 122 -6.92 20.87 -11.86
CA THR A 122 -6.49 19.88 -10.87
C THR A 122 -7.25 19.95 -9.54
N PRO A 123 -7.33 21.09 -8.82
CA PRO A 123 -8.11 21.17 -7.58
C PRO A 123 -9.59 20.77 -7.74
N VAL A 124 -10.21 21.06 -8.90
CA VAL A 124 -11.60 20.68 -9.19
C VAL A 124 -11.72 19.15 -9.36
N LEU A 125 -10.77 18.54 -10.07
CA LEU A 125 -10.71 17.08 -10.24
C LEU A 125 -10.49 16.36 -8.88
N LEU A 126 -9.60 16.88 -8.04
CA LEU A 126 -9.35 16.35 -6.69
C LEU A 126 -10.56 16.54 -5.75
N ALA A 127 -11.34 17.60 -5.93
CA ALA A 127 -12.59 17.79 -5.19
C ALA A 127 -13.68 16.79 -5.64
N LEU A 128 -13.76 16.49 -6.94
CA LEU A 128 -14.64 15.42 -7.45
C LEU A 128 -14.22 14.05 -6.91
N ALA A 129 -12.92 13.77 -6.79
CA ALA A 129 -12.43 12.55 -6.14
C ALA A 129 -12.91 12.44 -4.68
N ARG A 130 -12.84 13.53 -3.90
CA ARG A 130 -13.41 13.58 -2.53
C ARG A 130 -14.91 13.33 -2.51
N VAL A 131 -15.66 13.92 -3.45
CA VAL A 131 -17.12 13.72 -3.54
C VAL A 131 -17.45 12.26 -3.81
N GLU A 132 -16.79 11.62 -4.78
CA GLU A 132 -17.04 10.22 -5.11
C GLU A 132 -16.57 9.27 -3.98
N ALA A 133 -15.49 9.61 -3.28
CA ALA A 133 -15.09 8.89 -2.07
C ALA A 133 -16.16 8.97 -0.97
N ALA A 134 -16.73 10.16 -0.72
CA ALA A 134 -17.81 10.37 0.25
C ALA A 134 -19.10 9.63 -0.15
N ARG A 135 -19.35 9.44 -1.45
CA ARG A 135 -20.47 8.63 -1.98
C ARG A 135 -20.22 7.12 -1.93
N GLY A 136 -19.00 6.67 -1.66
CA GLY A 136 -18.63 5.26 -1.69
C GLY A 136 -18.44 4.69 -3.10
N HIS A 137 -18.00 5.52 -4.06
CA HIS A 137 -17.67 5.10 -5.43
C HIS A 137 -16.15 5.07 -5.66
N PRO A 138 -15.45 4.00 -5.24
CA PRO A 138 -13.99 3.93 -5.28
C PRO A 138 -13.40 4.02 -6.69
N ASP A 139 -14.06 3.39 -7.67
CA ASP A 139 -13.71 3.41 -9.09
C ASP A 139 -13.72 4.84 -9.65
N ARG A 140 -14.77 5.60 -9.34
CA ARG A 140 -14.90 6.99 -9.79
C ARG A 140 -13.95 7.93 -9.06
N CYS A 141 -13.73 7.70 -7.76
CA CYS A 141 -12.75 8.44 -6.97
C CYS A 141 -11.36 8.34 -7.61
N GLU A 142 -10.90 7.13 -7.90
CA GLU A 142 -9.61 6.91 -8.56
C GLU A 142 -9.58 7.53 -9.95
N ALA A 143 -10.61 7.33 -10.78
CA ALA A 143 -10.66 7.91 -12.12
C ALA A 143 -10.48 9.45 -12.10
N TRP A 144 -11.11 10.15 -11.15
CA TRP A 144 -10.93 11.59 -10.99
C TRP A 144 -9.52 11.98 -10.53
N TYR A 145 -8.95 11.23 -9.58
CA TYR A 145 -7.57 11.44 -9.13
C TYR A 145 -6.57 11.24 -10.26
N LEU A 146 -6.67 10.15 -11.01
CA LEU A 146 -5.75 9.84 -12.10
C LEU A 146 -5.84 10.89 -13.21
N ARG A 147 -7.04 11.40 -13.54
CA ARG A 147 -7.18 12.55 -14.44
C ARG A 147 -6.47 13.79 -13.92
N ALA A 148 -6.43 14.01 -12.60
CA ALA A 148 -5.70 15.11 -11.99
C ALA A 148 -4.19 14.92 -12.10
N VAL A 149 -3.70 13.69 -11.92
CA VAL A 149 -2.29 13.32 -12.11
C VAL A 149 -1.90 13.46 -13.59
N ASP A 150 -2.64 12.87 -14.50
CA ASP A 150 -2.35 12.89 -15.94
C ASP A 150 -2.37 14.32 -16.51
N GLY A 151 -3.17 15.20 -15.92
CA GLY A 151 -3.24 16.62 -16.24
C GLY A 151 -2.10 17.49 -15.68
N ILE A 152 -1.12 16.94 -14.95
CA ILE A 152 0.01 17.72 -14.43
C ILE A 152 0.84 18.24 -15.61
N ALA A 153 0.83 19.56 -15.81
CA ALA A 153 1.59 20.26 -16.84
C ALA A 153 2.64 21.22 -16.26
N SER A 154 2.48 21.65 -15.00
CA SER A 154 3.43 22.52 -14.31
C SER A 154 3.59 22.16 -12.83
N ALA A 155 4.47 22.88 -12.13
CA ALA A 155 4.62 22.77 -10.68
C ALA A 155 3.33 23.15 -9.92
N VAL A 156 2.46 23.98 -10.50
CA VAL A 156 1.20 24.41 -9.87
C VAL A 156 0.24 23.21 -9.75
N GLU A 157 -0.03 22.49 -10.84
CA GLU A 157 -0.88 21.29 -10.81
C GLU A 157 -0.28 20.22 -9.90
N ALA A 158 1.04 19.98 -9.99
CA ALA A 158 1.71 19.01 -9.14
C ALA A 158 1.58 19.35 -7.64
N ALA A 159 1.63 20.64 -7.28
CA ALA A 159 1.48 21.07 -5.89
C ALA A 159 0.07 20.81 -5.32
N PHE A 160 -0.97 20.86 -6.15
CA PHE A 160 -2.32 20.47 -5.73
C PHE A 160 -2.43 18.96 -5.49
N VAL A 161 -1.89 18.12 -6.38
CA VAL A 161 -1.85 16.67 -6.17
C VAL A 161 -1.01 16.32 -4.93
N PHE A 162 0.10 17.03 -4.72
CA PHE A 162 0.92 16.91 -3.53
C PHE A 162 0.20 17.32 -2.25
N ALA A 163 -0.65 18.35 -2.28
CA ALA A 163 -1.40 18.78 -1.10
C ALA A 163 -2.31 17.66 -0.56
N ASP A 164 -2.84 16.79 -1.43
CA ASP A 164 -3.68 15.67 -1.02
C ASP A 164 -2.87 14.41 -0.69
N THR A 165 -1.72 14.21 -1.35
CA THR A 165 -0.93 12.95 -1.27
C THR A 165 0.25 13.05 -0.29
N GLY A 166 0.76 14.24 -0.03
CA GLY A 166 2.04 14.47 0.66
C GLY A 166 2.11 13.90 2.07
N TYR A 167 0.97 13.79 2.76
CA TYR A 167 0.89 13.36 4.16
C TYR A 167 1.23 11.89 4.39
N ILE A 168 1.15 11.04 3.36
CA ILE A 168 1.45 9.61 3.44
C ILE A 168 2.83 9.24 2.87
N LEU A 169 3.55 10.21 2.28
CA LEU A 169 4.87 9.96 1.71
C LEU A 169 5.89 9.57 2.77
N ALA A 170 6.76 8.62 2.45
CA ALA A 170 7.97 8.37 3.22
C ALA A 170 8.97 9.54 3.04
N PRO A 171 9.91 9.74 3.98
CA PRO A 171 10.90 10.83 3.87
C PRO A 171 11.69 10.85 2.56
N ASP A 172 12.08 9.67 2.04
CA ASP A 172 12.78 9.57 0.74
C ASP A 172 11.89 9.90 -0.45
N GLU A 173 10.61 9.54 -0.40
CA GLU A 173 9.64 9.88 -1.45
C GLU A 173 9.42 11.40 -1.48
N LEU A 174 9.30 12.04 -0.30
CA LEU A 174 9.19 13.50 -0.18
C LEU A 174 10.43 14.23 -0.72
N ARG A 175 11.64 13.75 -0.38
CA ARG A 175 12.89 14.30 -0.91
C ARG A 175 13.01 14.11 -2.42
N THR A 176 12.54 12.98 -2.94
CA THR A 176 12.48 12.71 -4.38
C THR A 176 11.57 13.71 -5.08
N TYR A 177 10.32 13.85 -4.62
CA TYR A 177 9.35 14.80 -5.16
C TYR A 177 9.91 16.22 -5.26
N ARG A 178 10.55 16.72 -4.19
CA ARG A 178 11.11 18.08 -4.15
C ARG A 178 12.24 18.34 -5.16
N ARG A 179 12.84 17.30 -5.72
CA ARG A 179 13.90 17.41 -6.75
C ARG A 179 13.35 17.32 -8.17
N LEU A 180 12.08 16.94 -8.34
CA LEU A 180 11.45 16.83 -9.65
C LEU A 180 10.98 18.20 -10.12
N ALA A 181 11.25 18.51 -11.38
CA ALA A 181 10.75 19.70 -12.07
C ALA A 181 10.03 19.33 -13.38
N ASP A 182 10.39 18.20 -13.99
CA ASP A 182 9.79 17.73 -15.24
C ASP A 182 8.36 17.20 -15.01
N PRO A 183 7.35 17.69 -15.76
CA PRO A 183 5.97 17.23 -15.62
C PRO A 183 5.79 15.72 -15.82
N ALA A 184 6.50 15.08 -16.76
CA ALA A 184 6.37 13.64 -16.97
C ALA A 184 6.91 12.85 -15.77
N ALA A 185 8.05 13.27 -15.22
CA ALA A 185 8.61 12.69 -14.00
C ALA A 185 7.69 12.88 -12.78
N LEU A 186 7.03 14.04 -12.65
CA LEU A 186 6.04 14.33 -11.60
C LEU A 186 4.81 13.41 -11.72
N ARG A 187 4.27 13.20 -12.93
CA ARG A 187 3.19 12.24 -13.17
C ARG A 187 3.58 10.83 -12.76
N ALA A 188 4.72 10.36 -13.25
CA ALA A 188 5.23 9.03 -12.94
C ALA A 188 5.53 8.85 -11.45
N PHE A 189 5.90 9.91 -10.73
CA PHE A 189 6.06 9.89 -9.28
C PHE A 189 4.74 9.58 -8.56
N PHE A 190 3.67 10.32 -8.85
CA PHE A 190 2.38 10.09 -8.19
C PHE A 190 1.75 8.74 -8.54
N TRP A 191 1.87 8.30 -9.79
CA TRP A 191 1.48 6.94 -10.20
C TRP A 191 2.20 5.87 -9.36
N ARG A 192 3.53 5.96 -9.23
CA ARG A 192 4.32 4.99 -8.44
C ARG A 192 4.04 5.03 -6.93
N VAL A 193 3.73 6.21 -6.38
CA VAL A 193 3.33 6.35 -4.96
C VAL A 193 2.12 5.47 -4.65
N TRP A 194 1.13 5.44 -5.54
CA TRP A 194 -0.08 4.64 -5.38
C TRP A 194 0.11 3.19 -5.80
N ALA A 195 0.83 2.92 -6.88
CA ALA A 195 1.16 1.55 -7.28
C ALA A 195 1.88 0.80 -6.13
N ARG A 196 2.83 1.46 -5.44
CA ARG A 196 3.52 0.90 -4.28
C ARG A 196 2.59 0.56 -3.12
N ARG A 197 1.51 1.31 -2.95
CA ARG A 197 0.57 1.20 -1.84
C ARG A 197 -0.66 0.36 -2.17
N ASP A 198 -0.80 -0.08 -3.42
CA ASP A 198 -1.92 -0.87 -3.88
C ASP A 198 -1.88 -2.28 -3.24
N PRO A 199 -2.86 -2.64 -2.39
CA PRO A 199 -2.92 -3.97 -1.82
C PRO A 199 -3.45 -5.02 -2.82
N LEU A 200 -4.11 -4.60 -3.92
CA LEU A 200 -4.69 -5.46 -4.95
C LEU A 200 -4.32 -4.99 -6.38
N PRO A 201 -3.04 -5.08 -6.81
CA PRO A 201 -2.59 -4.54 -8.10
C PRO A 201 -3.21 -5.18 -9.35
N ALA A 202 -3.90 -6.31 -9.21
CA ALA A 202 -4.65 -6.95 -10.30
C ALA A 202 -6.14 -6.57 -10.32
N ALA A 203 -6.62 -5.82 -9.32
CA ALA A 203 -7.97 -5.29 -9.31
C ALA A 203 -8.08 -4.11 -10.30
N PRO A 204 -9.30 -3.79 -10.79
CA PRO A 204 -9.50 -2.65 -11.69
C PRO A 204 -9.20 -1.31 -11.05
N GLU A 205 -9.35 -1.23 -9.72
CA GLU A 205 -9.16 -0.03 -8.93
C GLU A 205 -8.16 -0.25 -7.79
N ASN A 206 -7.44 0.80 -7.40
CA ASN A 206 -6.56 0.84 -6.24
C ASN A 206 -7.36 1.16 -4.98
N PRO A 207 -7.68 0.16 -4.14
CA PRO A 207 -8.54 0.37 -2.97
C PRO A 207 -7.88 1.25 -1.90
N ARG A 208 -6.55 1.33 -1.85
CA ARG A 208 -5.82 2.17 -0.89
C ARG A 208 -5.87 3.65 -1.26
N LEU A 209 -5.90 3.98 -2.56
CA LEU A 209 -6.14 5.33 -3.06
C LEU A 209 -7.57 5.78 -2.73
N ALA A 210 -8.56 4.96 -3.06
CA ALA A 210 -9.96 5.29 -2.74
C ALA A 210 -10.18 5.44 -1.23
N GLU A 211 -9.58 4.57 -0.42
CA GLU A 211 -9.58 4.71 1.03
C GLU A 211 -8.91 6.00 1.49
N HIS A 212 -7.77 6.39 0.90
CA HIS A 212 -7.09 7.64 1.27
C HIS A 212 -8.02 8.85 1.14
N TYR A 213 -8.79 8.94 0.06
CA TYR A 213 -9.73 10.03 -0.13
C TYR A 213 -10.91 9.96 0.86
N ARG A 214 -11.37 8.77 1.22
CA ARG A 214 -12.34 8.62 2.33
C ARG A 214 -11.76 9.13 3.65
N ARG A 215 -10.48 8.80 3.93
CA ARG A 215 -9.77 9.28 5.14
C ARG A 215 -9.55 10.79 5.10
N LEU A 216 -9.27 11.38 3.93
CA LEU A 216 -9.18 12.85 3.78
C LEU A 216 -10.50 13.53 4.15
N VAL A 217 -11.62 13.06 3.61
CA VAL A 217 -12.95 13.59 3.96
C VAL A 217 -13.21 13.46 5.46
N TYR A 218 -12.95 12.29 6.04
CA TYR A 218 -13.11 12.07 7.48
C TYR A 218 -12.22 12.99 8.33
N VAL A 219 -10.96 13.18 7.94
CA VAL A 219 -9.99 14.02 8.69
C VAL A 219 -10.35 15.50 8.60
N GLU A 220 -10.84 15.95 7.45
CA GLU A 220 -11.34 17.31 7.24
C GLU A 220 -12.56 17.62 8.14
N GLU A 221 -13.33 16.62 8.54
CA GLU A 221 -14.49 16.78 9.43
C GLU A 221 -14.13 16.60 10.91
N GLN A 222 -13.38 15.55 11.24
CA GLN A 222 -13.20 15.10 12.63
C GLN A 222 -11.96 15.69 13.30
N PHE A 223 -10.93 16.04 12.52
CA PHE A 223 -9.63 16.47 13.04
C PHE A 223 -9.21 17.85 12.56
N ALA A 224 -10.15 18.61 11.98
CA ALA A 224 -9.93 19.95 11.48
C ALA A 224 -9.20 20.82 12.50
N TYR A 225 -8.12 21.44 12.07
CA TYR A 225 -7.35 22.39 12.85
C TYR A 225 -6.64 23.34 11.90
N HIS A 226 -7.07 24.59 11.93
CA HIS A 226 -6.57 25.62 11.04
C HIS A 226 -5.79 26.72 11.78
N GLY A 227 -5.47 26.46 13.05
CA GLY A 227 -4.57 27.30 13.84
C GLY A 227 -3.10 26.97 13.53
N ARG A 228 -2.18 27.73 14.12
CA ARG A 228 -0.75 27.47 13.94
C ARG A 228 -0.27 26.41 14.92
N LEU A 229 0.27 25.29 14.42
CA LEU A 229 1.06 24.37 15.23
C LEU A 229 2.42 25.01 15.51
N ALA A 230 2.57 25.60 16.70
CA ALA A 230 3.74 26.40 17.08
C ALA A 230 4.30 25.96 18.43
N TRP A 231 5.50 26.41 18.79
CA TRP A 231 6.14 26.00 20.05
C TRP A 231 5.35 26.44 21.30
N TRP A 232 4.63 27.57 21.24
CA TRP A 232 3.88 28.09 22.39
C TRP A 232 2.59 27.31 22.69
N ASN A 233 2.01 26.61 21.70
CA ASN A 233 0.87 25.71 21.91
C ASN A 233 1.25 24.23 21.79
N ASP A 234 2.54 23.92 21.80
CA ASP A 234 3.04 22.55 21.86
C ASP A 234 2.97 22.00 23.29
N PRO A 235 2.26 20.90 23.57
CA PRO A 235 2.32 20.23 24.87
C PRO A 235 3.73 19.67 25.18
N ASP A 236 4.50 19.25 24.17
CA ASP A 236 5.89 18.80 24.35
C ASP A 236 6.87 19.99 24.34
N LYS A 237 6.81 20.80 25.41
CA LYS A 237 7.64 22.02 25.56
C LYS A 237 9.14 21.79 25.45
N ALA A 238 9.61 20.59 25.79
CA ALA A 238 11.01 20.23 25.76
C ALA A 238 11.45 19.62 24.41
N ASN A 239 10.54 19.54 23.42
CA ASN A 239 10.81 18.96 22.09
C ASN A 239 11.53 17.61 22.21
N ARG A 240 10.97 16.74 23.05
CA ARG A 240 11.50 15.41 23.36
C ARG A 240 11.25 14.43 22.23
N LEU A 241 10.19 14.62 21.44
CA LEU A 241 9.97 13.92 20.19
C LEU A 241 10.71 14.59 19.03
N ALA A 242 11.39 13.76 18.24
CA ALA A 242 11.92 14.15 16.94
C ALA A 242 10.93 13.73 15.85
N PHE A 243 10.72 14.62 14.88
CA PHE A 243 9.78 14.37 13.79
C PHE A 243 10.46 14.41 12.42
N ALA A 244 10.03 13.52 11.53
CA ALA A 244 10.41 13.51 10.13
C ALA A 244 9.92 14.77 9.38
N GLU A 245 10.45 15.02 8.18
CA GLU A 245 10.08 16.18 7.35
C GLU A 245 8.59 16.22 7.01
N VAL A 246 7.96 15.05 6.82
CA VAL A 246 6.54 14.92 6.47
C VAL A 246 5.61 15.48 7.56
N TYR A 247 6.00 15.36 8.83
CA TYR A 247 5.26 15.92 9.96
C TYR A 247 5.21 17.46 9.92
N ARG A 248 6.13 18.11 9.21
CA ARG A 248 6.19 19.58 9.12
C ARG A 248 5.43 20.14 7.91
N LEU A 249 4.78 19.29 7.11
CA LEU A 249 3.97 19.76 5.99
C LEU A 249 2.78 20.60 6.50
N PRO A 250 2.48 21.72 5.82
CA PRO A 250 1.26 22.49 6.10
C PRO A 250 0.03 21.59 5.98
N ARG A 251 -0.90 21.74 6.92
CA ARG A 251 -2.13 20.94 6.99
C ARG A 251 -3.22 21.70 7.72
N ASP A 252 -4.45 21.33 7.41
CA ASP A 252 -5.69 21.87 7.96
C ASP A 252 -6.29 20.94 9.04
N PHE A 253 -5.47 20.09 9.64
CA PHE A 253 -5.87 19.13 10.68
C PHE A 253 -4.75 18.91 11.71
N ASN A 254 -5.13 18.45 12.89
CA ASN A 254 -4.22 18.21 14.01
C ASN A 254 -3.47 16.87 13.86
N ASP A 255 -2.60 16.53 14.81
CA ASP A 255 -1.72 15.35 14.65
C ASP A 255 -2.48 14.02 14.67
N ARG A 256 -3.67 13.96 15.30
CA ARG A 256 -4.57 12.78 15.21
C ARG A 256 -5.00 12.54 13.77
N GLY A 257 -5.32 13.61 13.04
CA GLY A 257 -5.65 13.54 11.61
C GLY A 257 -4.49 13.01 10.76
N LEU A 258 -3.25 13.39 11.07
CA LEU A 258 -2.07 12.89 10.35
C LEU A 258 -1.88 11.38 10.55
N ILE A 259 -2.01 10.90 11.79
CA ILE A 259 -1.93 9.46 12.10
C ILE A 259 -3.09 8.71 11.44
N TYR A 260 -4.30 9.26 11.50
CA TYR A 260 -5.49 8.65 10.87
C TYR A 260 -5.36 8.53 9.35
N LEU A 261 -4.82 9.53 8.64
CA LEU A 261 -4.59 9.44 7.19
C LEU A 261 -3.67 8.26 6.82
N ARG A 262 -2.66 8.00 7.65
CA ARG A 262 -1.68 6.93 7.43
C ARG A 262 -2.21 5.55 7.83
N HIS A 263 -2.80 5.43 9.01
CA HIS A 263 -3.10 4.13 9.60
C HIS A 263 -4.58 3.78 9.69
N GLY A 264 -5.46 4.75 9.40
CA GLY A 264 -6.91 4.57 9.52
C GLY A 264 -7.37 4.67 10.97
N PRO A 265 -8.60 4.17 11.27
CA PRO A 265 -9.10 4.12 12.64
C PRO A 265 -8.19 3.23 13.51
N PRO A 266 -7.90 3.63 14.75
CA PRO A 266 -7.17 2.76 15.68
C PRO A 266 -8.02 1.56 16.09
N ASP A 267 -7.36 0.45 16.40
CA ASP A 267 -8.03 -0.75 16.93
C ASP A 267 -8.56 -0.52 18.34
N ASP A 268 -7.89 0.35 19.10
CA ASP A 268 -8.33 0.76 20.43
C ASP A 268 -7.92 2.21 20.72
N ARG A 269 -8.73 2.92 21.51
CA ARG A 269 -8.45 4.30 21.92
C ARG A 269 -8.92 4.57 23.35
N VAL A 270 -8.14 5.35 24.08
CA VAL A 270 -8.44 5.75 25.46
C VAL A 270 -8.20 7.25 25.59
N ALA A 271 -9.14 7.98 26.18
CA ALA A 271 -9.03 9.42 26.42
C ALA A 271 -9.23 9.75 27.89
N THR A 272 -8.41 10.65 28.42
CA THR A 272 -8.54 11.22 29.76
C THR A 272 -8.72 12.73 29.59
N LEU A 273 -9.98 13.17 29.45
CA LEU A 273 -10.31 14.55 29.06
C LEU A 273 -10.35 15.53 30.25
N GLU A 274 -10.53 15.02 31.47
CA GLU A 274 -10.62 15.83 32.70
C GLU A 274 -9.25 16.08 33.37
N ALA A 275 -8.18 15.47 32.84
CA ALA A 275 -6.82 15.70 33.32
C ALA A 275 -6.36 17.15 33.09
N GLU A 276 -5.36 17.60 33.87
CA GLU A 276 -4.75 18.94 33.74
C GLU A 276 -4.31 19.24 32.29
N THR A 277 -3.81 18.22 31.61
CA THR A 277 -3.61 18.24 30.16
C THR A 277 -4.49 17.15 29.53
N PRO A 278 -5.62 17.52 28.89
CA PRO A 278 -6.48 16.56 28.20
C PRO A 278 -5.68 15.75 27.18
N ASN A 279 -5.85 14.44 27.20
CA ASN A 279 -5.04 13.52 26.42
C ASN A 279 -5.83 12.33 25.86
N GLU A 280 -5.28 11.72 24.82
CA GLU A 280 -5.84 10.55 24.15
C GLU A 280 -4.71 9.66 23.65
N SER A 281 -4.87 8.34 23.75
CA SER A 281 -3.94 7.36 23.20
C SER A 281 -4.65 6.49 22.18
N TRP A 282 -3.96 6.18 21.08
CA TRP A 282 -4.43 5.28 20.03
C TRP A 282 -3.50 4.07 19.94
N ARG A 283 -4.08 2.87 19.86
CA ARG A 283 -3.36 1.61 19.70
C ARG A 283 -3.76 0.95 18.38
N TYR A 284 -2.75 0.54 17.63
CA TYR A 284 -2.87 -0.28 16.43
C TYR A 284 -2.25 -1.64 16.71
N ALA A 285 -3.00 -2.71 16.43
CA ALA A 285 -2.56 -4.08 16.61
C ALA A 285 -1.41 -4.43 15.66
N ALA A 286 -0.64 -5.45 16.02
CA ALA A 286 0.36 -6.01 15.13
C ALA A 286 -0.31 -6.62 13.88
N THR A 287 0.33 -6.49 12.74
CA THR A 287 -0.02 -7.23 11.52
C THR A 287 1.14 -8.16 11.16
N GLY A 288 1.01 -8.94 10.08
CA GLY A 288 2.12 -9.79 9.61
C GLY A 288 3.39 -9.02 9.29
N ASP A 289 3.25 -7.76 8.83
CA ASP A 289 4.35 -6.93 8.32
C ASP A 289 4.71 -5.76 9.25
N GLU A 290 3.88 -5.49 10.26
CA GLU A 290 4.03 -4.31 11.12
C GLU A 290 3.86 -4.66 12.60
N PRO A 291 4.77 -4.19 13.49
CA PRO A 291 4.59 -4.33 14.94
C PRO A 291 3.35 -3.56 15.43
N PRO A 292 2.89 -3.79 16.67
CA PRO A 292 1.89 -2.91 17.26
C PRO A 292 2.45 -1.49 17.38
N LEU A 293 1.59 -0.48 17.25
CA LEU A 293 1.96 0.93 17.38
C LEU A 293 1.06 1.61 18.40
N VAL A 294 1.65 2.46 19.25
CA VAL A 294 0.91 3.29 20.19
C VAL A 294 1.26 4.76 19.99
N PHE A 295 0.24 5.60 19.84
CA PHE A 295 0.40 7.05 19.73
C PHE A 295 -0.27 7.74 20.90
N HIS A 296 0.41 8.76 21.44
CA HIS A 296 -0.09 9.59 22.51
C HIS A 296 -0.30 11.01 22.02
N PHE A 297 -1.48 11.57 22.30
CA PHE A 297 -1.87 12.91 21.93
C PHE A 297 -2.27 13.71 23.15
N ALA A 298 -1.96 14.99 23.16
CA ALA A 298 -2.39 15.93 24.18
C ALA A 298 -2.72 17.30 23.57
N THR A 299 -3.44 18.12 24.32
CA THR A 299 -3.74 19.51 23.96
C THR A 299 -3.58 20.42 25.19
N LEU A 300 -3.07 21.65 25.00
CA LEU A 300 -3.03 22.68 26.05
C LEU A 300 -4.33 23.50 26.10
N GLY A 301 -5.43 22.96 25.58
CA GLY A 301 -6.72 23.61 25.40
C GLY A 301 -7.08 23.82 23.93
N GLY A 302 -8.37 23.62 23.61
CA GLY A 302 -8.90 23.74 22.25
C GLY A 302 -8.53 22.57 21.32
N ALA A 303 -8.64 22.80 20.01
CA ALA A 303 -8.56 21.75 18.98
C ALA A 303 -7.13 21.36 18.53
N ALA A 304 -6.08 21.92 19.15
CA ALA A 304 -4.68 21.73 18.77
C ALA A 304 -4.09 20.43 19.38
N TRP A 305 -4.61 19.27 18.99
CA TRP A 305 -4.11 17.98 19.46
C TRP A 305 -2.76 17.63 18.83
N ARG A 306 -1.77 17.28 19.66
CA ARG A 306 -0.39 17.06 19.22
C ARG A 306 0.20 15.79 19.80
N LEU A 307 1.09 15.15 19.03
CA LEU A 307 1.85 13.99 19.49
C LEU A 307 2.74 14.37 20.69
N VAL A 308 2.74 13.53 21.72
CA VAL A 308 3.54 13.71 22.94
C VAL A 308 4.32 12.44 23.29
N PRO A 309 5.51 12.57 23.92
CA PRO A 309 6.39 11.44 24.20
C PRO A 309 5.88 10.52 25.32
N VAL A 310 5.15 11.08 26.29
CA VAL A 310 4.70 10.38 27.49
C VAL A 310 3.46 11.08 28.03
N LEU A 311 2.55 10.29 28.60
CA LEU A 311 1.42 10.79 29.38
C LEU A 311 1.67 10.40 30.84
N LEU A 312 1.52 11.35 31.75
CA LEU A 312 1.82 11.19 33.18
C LEU A 312 0.57 11.48 34.01
N GLY A 313 0.46 10.80 35.15
CA GLY A 313 -0.65 10.94 36.10
C GLY A 313 -1.29 9.60 36.44
N ALA A 314 -1.69 9.43 37.72
CA ALA A 314 -2.29 8.18 38.19
C ALA A 314 -3.58 7.83 37.44
N GLU A 315 -4.46 8.81 37.21
CA GLU A 315 -5.71 8.66 36.46
C GLU A 315 -5.46 8.27 35.00
N VAL A 316 -4.52 8.96 34.33
CA VAL A 316 -4.11 8.69 32.95
C VAL A 316 -3.60 7.25 32.79
N MET A 317 -2.81 6.76 33.75
CA MET A 317 -2.32 5.38 33.75
C MET A 317 -3.45 4.39 34.06
N ASN A 318 -4.35 4.74 34.99
CA ASN A 318 -5.49 3.92 35.38
C ASN A 318 -6.41 3.62 34.18
N ASP A 319 -6.72 4.64 33.37
CA ASP A 319 -7.57 4.50 32.18
C ASP A 319 -6.97 3.54 31.13
N ARG A 320 -5.66 3.24 31.21
CA ARG A 320 -4.91 2.44 30.25
C ARG A 320 -4.42 1.11 30.83
N LEU A 321 -4.89 0.71 32.00
CA LEU A 321 -4.48 -0.54 32.65
C LEU A 321 -4.73 -1.78 31.80
N ASP A 322 -5.82 -1.80 31.03
CA ASP A 322 -6.17 -2.92 30.14
C ASP A 322 -5.19 -3.09 28.97
N TRP A 323 -4.33 -2.11 28.72
CA TRP A 323 -3.27 -2.21 27.71
C TRP A 323 -2.02 -2.92 28.25
N GLY A 324 -1.97 -3.23 29.55
CA GLY A 324 -0.87 -3.94 30.20
C GLY A 324 0.38 -3.08 30.36
N ASP A 325 1.53 -3.73 30.39
CA ASP A 325 2.81 -3.00 30.42
C ASP A 325 3.01 -2.18 29.14
N PRO A 326 3.48 -0.93 29.24
CA PRO A 326 4.09 -0.31 30.44
C PRO A 326 3.13 0.42 31.38
N PHE A 327 1.83 0.53 31.06
CA PHE A 327 0.87 1.34 31.83
C PHE A 327 0.59 0.78 33.22
N THR A 328 0.52 -0.54 33.38
CA THR A 328 0.40 -1.20 34.68
C THR A 328 1.52 -0.80 35.63
N ARG A 329 2.78 -0.88 35.17
CA ARG A 329 3.93 -0.43 35.96
C ARG A 329 3.90 1.06 36.24
N GLY A 330 3.51 1.90 35.27
CA GLY A 330 3.35 3.34 35.47
C GLY A 330 2.34 3.67 36.57
N TYR A 331 1.19 2.99 36.58
CA TYR A 331 0.18 3.13 37.64
C TYR A 331 0.73 2.74 39.01
N LEU A 332 1.46 1.62 39.12
CA LEU A 332 2.06 1.17 40.37
C LEU A 332 3.10 2.16 40.91
N ILE A 333 3.91 2.79 40.05
CA ILE A 333 4.86 3.85 40.46
C ILE A 333 4.12 5.01 41.14
N TYR A 334 2.93 5.40 40.63
CA TYR A 334 2.10 6.43 41.26
C TYR A 334 1.48 6.02 42.60
N GLN A 335 1.51 4.74 42.97
CA GLN A 335 1.07 4.25 44.28
C GLN A 335 2.21 4.18 45.31
N ASP A 336 3.47 4.37 44.89
CA ASP A 336 4.64 4.28 45.77
C ASP A 336 4.86 5.58 46.59
N GLU A 337 5.69 5.47 47.63
CA GLU A 337 6.14 6.57 48.49
C GLU A 337 6.78 7.70 47.66
N PRO A 338 6.59 8.98 48.01
CA PRO A 338 6.93 10.13 47.15
C PRO A 338 8.37 10.14 46.63
N ARG A 339 9.36 9.83 47.48
CA ARG A 339 10.78 9.82 47.08
C ARG A 339 11.10 8.72 46.08
N ARG A 340 10.53 7.53 46.26
CA ARG A 340 10.75 6.40 45.36
C ARG A 340 10.07 6.62 44.02
N ARG A 341 8.84 7.14 44.07
CA ARG A 341 8.07 7.57 42.90
C ARG A 341 8.87 8.52 42.01
N GLU A 342 9.52 9.54 42.57
CA GLU A 342 10.27 10.51 41.78
C GLU A 342 11.41 9.86 40.97
N LEU A 343 12.21 9.00 41.59
CA LEU A 343 13.29 8.29 40.87
C LEU A 343 12.75 7.30 39.82
N ASP A 344 11.72 6.53 40.18
CA ASP A 344 11.17 5.52 39.27
C ASP A 344 10.44 6.17 38.08
N LEU A 345 9.78 7.32 38.28
CA LEU A 345 9.18 8.11 37.20
C LEU A 345 10.22 8.61 36.21
N LEU A 346 11.40 9.05 36.64
CA LEU A 346 12.45 9.49 35.73
C LEU A 346 12.91 8.37 34.79
N GLY A 347 13.11 7.16 35.32
CA GLY A 347 13.46 5.99 34.51
C GLY A 347 12.33 5.59 33.57
N PHE A 348 11.09 5.58 34.08
CA PHE A 348 9.89 5.26 33.32
C PHE A 348 9.66 6.24 32.16
N GLU A 349 9.80 7.55 32.41
CA GLU A 349 9.66 8.59 31.39
C GLU A 349 10.68 8.42 30.25
N GLN A 350 11.93 8.08 30.57
CA GLN A 350 12.95 7.81 29.56
C GLN A 350 12.60 6.60 28.70
N GLU A 351 12.13 5.51 29.31
CA GLU A 351 11.68 4.32 28.60
C GLU A 351 10.49 4.63 27.69
N MET A 352 9.46 5.30 28.22
CA MET A 352 8.26 5.69 27.48
C MET A 352 8.60 6.59 26.31
N ARG A 353 9.48 7.58 26.51
CA ARG A 353 9.96 8.44 25.44
C ARG A 353 10.62 7.65 24.31
N ALA A 354 11.48 6.69 24.65
CA ALA A 354 12.15 5.86 23.64
C ALA A 354 11.16 5.01 22.83
N ARG A 355 10.15 4.43 23.50
CA ARG A 355 9.05 3.69 22.87
C ARG A 355 8.21 4.58 21.95
N SER A 356 7.74 5.71 22.46
CA SER A 356 6.95 6.68 21.68
C SER A 356 7.72 7.24 20.49
N GLN A 357 9.03 7.46 20.63
CA GLN A 357 9.87 7.87 19.50
C GLN A 357 9.92 6.80 18.41
N ALA A 358 10.10 5.53 18.78
CA ALA A 358 10.10 4.43 17.83
C ALA A 358 8.73 4.28 17.12
N ASP A 359 7.64 4.40 17.86
CA ASP A 359 6.27 4.33 17.32
C ASP A 359 5.97 5.51 16.40
N VAL A 360 6.38 6.73 16.77
CA VAL A 360 6.24 7.94 15.92
C VAL A 360 7.09 7.82 14.65
N ASP A 361 8.33 7.38 14.75
CA ASP A 361 9.21 7.20 13.59
C ASP A 361 8.65 6.15 12.63
N ARG A 362 8.22 4.99 13.15
CA ARG A 362 7.58 3.95 12.35
C ARG A 362 6.25 4.44 11.77
N GLY A 363 5.42 5.07 12.58
CA GLY A 363 4.11 5.60 12.22
C GLY A 363 4.15 6.69 11.15
N LEU A 364 5.19 7.50 11.11
CA LEU A 364 5.36 8.56 10.11
C LEU A 364 6.14 8.10 8.85
N THR A 365 6.68 6.88 8.85
CA THR A 365 7.39 6.30 7.70
C THR A 365 6.65 5.14 7.03
N THR A 366 5.57 4.68 7.65
CA THR A 366 4.68 3.62 7.14
C THR A 366 3.25 4.12 7.01
N ASP A 367 2.41 3.32 6.34
CA ASP A 367 0.98 3.49 6.24
C ASP A 367 0.30 2.12 6.05
N ARG A 368 -0.99 2.02 6.41
CA ARG A 368 -1.76 0.77 6.38
C ARG A 368 -3.06 0.96 5.61
N HIS A 369 -3.49 -0.08 4.91
CA HIS A 369 -4.82 -0.17 4.31
C HIS A 369 -5.83 -0.77 5.29
N THR A 370 -7.03 -0.19 5.38
CA THR A 370 -8.14 -0.73 6.18
C THR A 370 -9.35 -1.02 5.28
N TRP A 371 -9.82 -2.26 5.35
CA TRP A 371 -11.03 -2.67 4.64
C TRP A 371 -12.28 -2.22 5.39
N VAL A 372 -13.23 -1.62 4.66
CA VAL A 372 -14.54 -1.24 5.18
C VAL A 372 -15.60 -1.70 4.17
N PRO A 373 -16.46 -2.67 4.50
CA PRO A 373 -16.48 -3.44 5.75
C PRO A 373 -15.21 -4.30 5.95
N PRO A 374 -14.93 -4.75 7.19
CA PRO A 374 -13.81 -5.65 7.44
C PRO A 374 -13.88 -6.92 6.60
N VAL A 375 -12.71 -7.40 6.20
CA VAL A 375 -12.54 -8.55 5.31
C VAL A 375 -11.92 -9.72 6.09
N GLU A 376 -12.50 -10.91 5.95
CA GLU A 376 -11.92 -12.14 6.46
C GLU A 376 -10.74 -12.53 5.58
N ARG A 377 -9.61 -12.89 6.21
CA ARG A 377 -8.42 -13.35 5.51
C ARG A 377 -8.61 -14.79 5.04
N LEU A 378 -8.37 -15.03 3.75
CA LEU A 378 -8.25 -16.36 3.16
C LEU A 378 -6.77 -16.76 3.13
N ASP A 379 -6.46 -17.94 3.64
CA ASP A 379 -5.13 -18.53 3.44
C ASP A 379 -4.97 -18.93 1.97
N LEU A 380 -3.92 -18.42 1.34
CA LEU A 380 -3.67 -18.51 -0.10
C LEU A 380 -2.22 -18.91 -0.38
N PRO A 381 -1.81 -20.15 -0.04
CA PRO A 381 -0.51 -20.67 -0.46
C PRO A 381 -0.40 -20.63 -1.99
N ALA A 382 0.72 -20.09 -2.47
CA ALA A 382 0.99 -19.92 -3.89
C ALA A 382 2.45 -20.25 -4.21
N VAL A 383 2.66 -20.87 -5.37
CA VAL A 383 3.99 -21.20 -5.90
C VAL A 383 4.08 -20.80 -7.36
N THR A 384 5.29 -20.50 -7.79
CA THR A 384 5.56 -20.06 -9.16
C THR A 384 6.38 -21.09 -9.92
N ALA A 385 6.14 -21.20 -11.23
CA ALA A 385 7.00 -21.95 -12.14
C ALA A 385 7.17 -21.17 -13.45
N ALA A 386 8.42 -21.00 -13.88
CA ALA A 386 8.77 -20.36 -15.13
C ALA A 386 9.08 -21.38 -16.23
N PHE A 387 8.47 -21.19 -17.39
CA PHE A 387 8.63 -22.00 -18.59
C PHE A 387 8.99 -21.14 -19.80
N ARG A 388 9.64 -21.73 -20.79
CA ARG A 388 9.93 -21.05 -22.06
C ARG A 388 8.62 -20.70 -22.76
N ASN A 389 8.54 -19.50 -23.30
CA ASN A 389 7.51 -19.12 -24.24
C ASN A 389 8.12 -18.68 -25.58
N GLY A 390 7.30 -18.45 -26.59
CA GLY A 390 7.70 -17.89 -27.88
C GLY A 390 8.40 -16.52 -27.76
N ASP A 391 9.10 -16.12 -28.81
CA ASP A 391 9.71 -14.79 -28.98
C ASP A 391 10.72 -14.37 -27.90
N GLY A 392 11.37 -15.35 -27.26
CA GLY A 392 12.36 -15.10 -26.20
C GLY A 392 11.75 -14.62 -24.88
N ARG A 393 10.43 -14.73 -24.71
CA ARG A 393 9.73 -14.42 -23.48
C ARG A 393 9.62 -15.65 -22.58
N THR A 394 9.30 -15.39 -21.32
CA THR A 394 9.12 -16.42 -20.29
C THR A 394 7.68 -16.39 -19.80
N ARG A 395 7.04 -17.56 -19.79
CA ARG A 395 5.72 -17.77 -19.18
C ARG A 395 5.93 -18.04 -17.70
N LEU A 396 5.37 -17.18 -16.86
CA LEU A 396 5.30 -17.37 -15.42
C LEU A 396 3.92 -17.89 -15.07
N GLU A 397 3.87 -19.06 -14.47
CA GLU A 397 2.66 -19.62 -13.89
C GLU A 397 2.67 -19.44 -12.38
N VAL A 398 1.51 -19.11 -11.82
CA VAL A 398 1.27 -19.04 -10.38
C VAL A 398 0.18 -20.04 -10.04
N HIS A 399 0.58 -21.11 -9.37
CA HIS A 399 -0.30 -22.17 -8.90
C HIS A 399 -0.64 -21.89 -7.44
N PHE A 400 -1.92 -21.88 -7.09
CA PHE A 400 -2.37 -21.53 -5.76
C PHE A 400 -3.50 -22.43 -5.28
N ALA A 401 -3.64 -22.48 -3.96
CA ALA A 401 -4.70 -23.23 -3.31
C ALA A 401 -5.41 -22.38 -2.27
N PHE A 402 -6.68 -22.66 -2.02
CA PHE A 402 -7.40 -22.08 -0.89
C PHE A 402 -8.42 -23.05 -0.28
N PRO A 403 -8.71 -22.97 1.03
CA PRO A 403 -9.60 -23.91 1.70
C PRO A 403 -11.05 -23.77 1.21
N ALA A 404 -11.62 -24.87 0.67
CA ALA A 404 -13.00 -24.87 0.20
C ALA A 404 -14.02 -24.57 1.32
N ALA A 405 -13.73 -25.02 2.54
CA ALA A 405 -14.58 -24.77 3.71
C ALA A 405 -14.70 -23.28 4.06
N THR A 406 -13.60 -22.53 3.97
CA THR A 406 -13.62 -21.09 4.25
C THR A 406 -14.49 -20.37 3.23
N LEU A 407 -14.34 -20.72 1.94
CA LEU A 407 -15.18 -20.15 0.89
C LEU A 407 -16.67 -20.48 1.08
N ALA A 408 -17.00 -21.72 1.49
CA ALA A 408 -18.38 -22.15 1.70
C ALA A 408 -19.10 -21.41 2.85
N ARG A 409 -18.38 -20.86 3.84
CA ARG A 409 -18.98 -20.05 4.92
C ARG A 409 -19.49 -18.70 4.43
N HIS A 410 -18.91 -18.17 3.36
CA HIS A 410 -19.26 -16.87 2.78
C HIS A 410 -20.31 -16.95 1.67
N ALA A 411 -20.75 -18.17 1.32
CA ALA A 411 -21.81 -18.37 0.34
C ALA A 411 -23.18 -18.56 1.01
N PRO A 412 -24.29 -18.09 0.40
CA PRO A 412 -25.63 -18.37 0.87
C PRO A 412 -25.85 -19.88 1.09
N ALA A 413 -26.61 -20.25 2.12
CA ALA A 413 -26.79 -21.66 2.52
C ALA A 413 -27.31 -22.57 1.39
N HIS A 414 -28.07 -22.01 0.44
CA HIS A 414 -28.64 -22.71 -0.72
C HIS A 414 -27.75 -22.66 -1.98
N ALA A 415 -26.65 -21.91 -1.97
CA ALA A 415 -25.78 -21.76 -3.12
C ALA A 415 -24.97 -23.05 -3.36
N ARG A 416 -25.08 -23.59 -4.57
CA ARG A 416 -24.31 -24.78 -5.01
C ARG A 416 -22.88 -24.45 -5.43
N HIS A 417 -22.61 -23.19 -5.70
CA HIS A 417 -21.30 -22.68 -6.10
C HIS A 417 -21.03 -21.37 -5.40
N VAL A 418 -19.76 -21.00 -5.35
CA VAL A 418 -19.29 -19.69 -4.90
C VAL A 418 -18.50 -19.09 -6.04
N ASP A 419 -18.91 -17.90 -6.47
CA ASP A 419 -18.20 -17.17 -7.51
C ASP A 419 -17.06 -16.36 -6.84
N VAL A 420 -15.84 -16.54 -7.36
CA VAL A 420 -14.63 -15.85 -6.89
C VAL A 420 -13.92 -15.17 -8.05
N GLU A 421 -13.27 -14.06 -7.76
CA GLU A 421 -12.33 -13.41 -8.65
C GLU A 421 -10.91 -13.78 -8.23
N ALA A 422 -10.11 -14.25 -9.18
CA ALA A 422 -8.67 -14.41 -9.02
C ALA A 422 -7.95 -13.42 -9.94
N GLY A 423 -6.98 -12.68 -9.40
CA GLY A 423 -6.18 -11.72 -10.15
C GLY A 423 -4.69 -11.95 -9.93
N LEU A 424 -3.92 -11.83 -11.00
CA LEU A 424 -2.47 -11.93 -11.04
C LEU A 424 -1.92 -10.66 -11.69
N SER A 425 -1.03 -9.96 -10.98
CA SER A 425 -0.29 -8.81 -11.50
C SER A 425 1.20 -9.09 -11.45
N LEU A 426 1.88 -8.70 -12.52
CA LEU A 426 3.33 -8.74 -12.67
C LEU A 426 3.82 -7.32 -12.88
N ARG A 427 4.70 -6.86 -11.98
CA ARG A 427 5.23 -5.51 -12.00
C ARG A 427 6.74 -5.50 -11.90
N THR A 428 7.37 -4.48 -12.47
CA THR A 428 8.82 -4.28 -12.30
C THR A 428 9.16 -4.02 -10.82
N THR A 429 10.44 -4.10 -10.47
CA THR A 429 10.89 -3.70 -9.12
C THR A 429 10.61 -2.22 -8.81
N ALA A 430 10.44 -1.40 -9.85
CA ALA A 430 10.05 0.01 -9.81
C ALA A 430 8.52 0.25 -9.80
N PHE A 431 7.71 -0.82 -9.72
CA PHE A 431 6.23 -0.80 -9.71
C PHE A 431 5.57 -0.39 -11.02
N ASP A 432 6.27 -0.49 -12.15
CA ASP A 432 5.64 -0.33 -13.46
C ASP A 432 4.89 -1.63 -13.83
N ASP A 433 3.67 -1.52 -14.35
CA ASP A 433 2.85 -2.66 -14.73
C ASP A 433 3.39 -3.34 -16.00
N VAL A 434 3.50 -4.66 -15.96
CA VAL A 434 4.05 -5.47 -17.07
C VAL A 434 2.98 -6.37 -17.67
N ALA A 435 2.22 -7.06 -16.81
CA ALA A 435 1.12 -7.92 -17.22
C ALA A 435 0.13 -8.07 -16.07
N THR A 436 -1.15 -8.11 -16.41
CA THR A 436 -2.23 -8.39 -15.46
C THR A 436 -3.19 -9.39 -16.07
N GLU A 437 -3.56 -10.42 -15.32
CA GLU A 437 -4.59 -11.38 -15.66
C GLU A 437 -5.64 -11.39 -14.56
N ARG A 438 -6.91 -11.45 -14.94
CA ARG A 438 -8.01 -11.53 -13.98
C ARG A 438 -9.11 -12.41 -14.54
N VAL A 439 -9.58 -13.32 -13.70
CA VAL A 439 -10.57 -14.31 -14.07
C VAL A 439 -11.64 -14.42 -12.98
N ARG A 440 -12.86 -14.76 -13.41
CA ARG A 440 -13.90 -15.22 -12.48
C ARG A 440 -14.00 -16.73 -12.55
N ARG A 441 -14.12 -17.36 -11.39
CA ARG A 441 -14.23 -18.81 -11.24
C ARG A 441 -15.51 -19.14 -10.49
N ARG A 442 -16.24 -20.12 -11.01
CA ARG A 442 -17.39 -20.71 -10.33
C ARG A 442 -16.94 -21.96 -9.60
N VAL A 443 -16.71 -21.84 -8.30
CA VAL A 443 -16.18 -22.92 -7.48
C VAL A 443 -17.34 -23.72 -6.89
N PRO A 444 -17.44 -25.04 -7.15
CA PRO A 444 -18.46 -25.87 -6.51
C PRO A 444 -18.33 -25.85 -4.99
N ARG A 445 -19.46 -25.79 -4.28
CA ARG A 445 -19.47 -25.93 -2.83
C ARG A 445 -19.04 -27.35 -2.47
N SER A 446 -17.81 -27.51 -1.98
CA SER A 446 -17.27 -28.82 -1.61
C SER A 446 -18.09 -29.44 -0.46
N ALA A 447 -18.39 -30.73 -0.56
CA ALA A 447 -18.90 -31.54 0.54
C ALA A 447 -17.79 -31.97 1.52
N ASP A 448 -16.52 -31.93 1.07
CA ASP A 448 -15.33 -32.19 1.88
C ASP A 448 -14.72 -30.86 2.36
N PRO A 449 -14.86 -30.51 3.65
CA PRO A 449 -14.32 -29.29 4.22
C PRO A 449 -12.79 -29.32 4.39
N THR A 450 -12.13 -30.47 4.24
CA THR A 450 -10.68 -30.61 4.33
C THR A 450 -9.98 -30.47 2.97
N GLY A 451 -10.73 -30.47 1.87
CA GLY A 451 -10.22 -30.26 0.52
C GLY A 451 -9.82 -28.81 0.22
N GLY A 452 -8.71 -28.64 -0.50
CA GLY A 452 -8.32 -27.37 -1.10
C GLY A 452 -8.85 -27.24 -2.53
N VAL A 453 -9.23 -26.02 -2.92
CA VAL A 453 -9.46 -25.67 -4.33
C VAL A 453 -8.10 -25.34 -4.93
N LEU A 454 -7.74 -25.98 -6.05
CA LEU A 454 -6.51 -25.73 -6.79
C LEU A 454 -6.84 -24.96 -8.07
N ASP A 455 -6.07 -23.92 -8.36
CA ASP A 455 -6.17 -23.15 -9.61
C ASP A 455 -4.79 -22.57 -9.98
N ALA A 456 -4.69 -22.05 -11.19
CA ALA A 456 -3.49 -21.40 -11.69
C ALA A 456 -3.81 -20.23 -12.63
N LEU A 457 -2.94 -19.22 -12.61
CA LEU A 457 -2.92 -18.10 -13.55
C LEU A 457 -1.55 -18.02 -14.22
N ALA A 458 -1.49 -17.46 -15.43
CA ALA A 458 -0.26 -17.42 -16.20
C ALA A 458 -0.10 -16.12 -17.00
N VAL A 459 1.04 -15.47 -16.82
CA VAL A 459 1.42 -14.26 -17.56
C VAL A 459 2.72 -14.50 -18.32
N THR A 460 2.96 -13.72 -19.36
CA THR A 460 4.20 -13.80 -20.16
C THR A 460 4.95 -12.48 -20.12
N ALA A 461 6.23 -12.51 -19.78
CA ALA A 461 7.08 -11.32 -19.71
C ALA A 461 8.50 -11.58 -20.24
N PRO A 462 9.25 -10.52 -20.60
CA PRO A 462 10.69 -10.65 -20.86
C PRO A 462 11.43 -11.19 -19.63
N PRO A 463 12.59 -11.84 -19.80
CA PRO A 463 13.45 -12.24 -18.68
C PRO A 463 13.93 -11.03 -17.86
N ASP A 464 13.48 -10.91 -16.61
CA ASP A 464 13.89 -9.87 -15.65
C ASP A 464 13.42 -10.25 -14.22
N SER A 465 13.61 -9.36 -13.25
CA SER A 465 13.10 -9.48 -11.88
C SER A 465 11.81 -8.70 -11.70
N TYR A 466 10.78 -9.38 -11.19
CA TYR A 466 9.44 -8.85 -11.04
C TYR A 466 8.88 -9.11 -9.64
N ARG A 467 7.95 -8.25 -9.25
CA ARG A 467 7.01 -8.48 -8.17
C ARG A 467 5.78 -9.17 -8.75
N VAL A 468 5.36 -10.24 -8.10
CA VAL A 468 4.20 -11.05 -8.48
C VAL A 468 3.18 -10.93 -7.36
N ASP A 469 2.04 -10.30 -7.68
CA ASP A 469 0.94 -10.10 -6.74
C ASP A 469 -0.25 -10.96 -7.19
N LEU A 470 -0.68 -11.89 -6.35
CA LEU A 470 -1.86 -12.72 -6.55
C LEU A 470 -2.92 -12.33 -5.52
N HIS A 471 -4.18 -12.24 -5.95
CA HIS A 471 -5.32 -12.18 -5.05
C HIS A 471 -6.42 -13.17 -5.44
N VAL A 472 -7.18 -13.60 -4.44
CA VAL A 472 -8.45 -14.30 -4.61
C VAL A 472 -9.47 -13.64 -3.68
N ARG A 473 -10.60 -13.19 -4.23
CA ARG A 473 -11.69 -12.61 -3.43
C ARG A 473 -13.06 -13.14 -3.84
N THR A 474 -13.99 -13.15 -2.89
CA THR A 474 -15.42 -13.34 -3.19
C THR A 474 -15.99 -12.11 -3.90
N GLU A 475 -17.07 -12.26 -4.66
CA GLU A 475 -17.71 -11.12 -5.35
C GLU A 475 -18.24 -10.05 -4.39
N ASP A 476 -18.64 -10.42 -3.17
CA ASP A 476 -19.04 -9.47 -2.13
C ASP A 476 -17.85 -8.78 -1.43
N GLY A 477 -16.61 -9.17 -1.78
CA GLY A 477 -15.38 -8.64 -1.23
C GLY A 477 -15.11 -8.99 0.23
N ARG A 478 -15.92 -9.83 0.90
CA ARG A 478 -15.82 -10.11 2.33
C ARG A 478 -14.76 -11.13 2.70
N LEU A 479 -14.30 -11.91 1.74
CA LEU A 479 -13.22 -12.88 1.89
C LEU A 479 -12.12 -12.56 0.89
N LEU A 480 -10.88 -12.40 1.36
CA LEU A 480 -9.73 -12.04 0.52
C LEU A 480 -8.48 -12.81 0.94
N GLY A 481 -7.84 -13.45 -0.03
CA GLY A 481 -6.50 -14.00 0.09
C GLY A 481 -5.57 -13.23 -0.84
N THR A 482 -4.35 -12.98 -0.37
CA THR A 482 -3.29 -12.34 -1.18
C THR A 482 -1.99 -13.08 -0.99
N ALA A 483 -1.22 -13.24 -2.06
CA ALA A 483 0.15 -13.72 -2.01
C ALA A 483 1.05 -12.76 -2.79
N ARG A 484 2.20 -12.39 -2.21
CA ARG A 484 3.21 -11.55 -2.86
C ARG A 484 4.51 -12.33 -2.94
N LEU A 485 5.10 -12.40 -4.13
CA LEU A 485 6.31 -13.15 -4.41
C LEU A 485 7.25 -12.29 -5.25
N ASP A 486 8.55 -12.32 -4.96
CA ASP A 486 9.57 -11.76 -5.85
C ASP A 486 10.14 -12.88 -6.74
N ARG A 487 10.14 -12.67 -8.06
CA ARG A 487 10.59 -13.67 -9.03
C ARG A 487 11.52 -13.08 -10.08
N ARG A 488 12.68 -13.72 -10.24
CA ARG A 488 13.56 -13.53 -11.40
C ARG A 488 13.17 -14.54 -12.48
N LEU A 489 12.68 -14.05 -13.61
CA LEU A 489 12.38 -14.86 -14.77
C LEU A 489 13.66 -15.14 -15.57
N PRO A 490 14.02 -16.41 -15.78
CA PRO A 490 15.19 -16.78 -16.57
C PRO A 490 14.96 -16.52 -18.07
N ALA A 491 16.06 -16.39 -18.82
CA ALA A 491 16.04 -16.36 -20.27
C ALA A 491 16.24 -17.77 -20.83
N PHE A 492 15.22 -18.32 -21.48
CA PHE A 492 15.30 -19.67 -22.08
C PHE A 492 15.74 -19.66 -23.55
N SER A 493 15.98 -18.49 -24.14
CA SER A 493 16.41 -18.34 -25.54
C SER A 493 17.94 -18.33 -25.74
N GLY A 494 18.71 -18.42 -24.65
CA GLY A 494 20.17 -18.45 -24.71
C GLY A 494 20.74 -19.72 -25.39
N PRO A 495 22.02 -19.71 -25.77
CA PRO A 495 22.67 -20.88 -26.35
C PRO A 495 22.92 -21.97 -25.30
N GLY A 496 22.70 -23.23 -25.69
CA GLY A 496 22.99 -24.41 -24.86
C GLY A 496 21.80 -24.97 -24.10
N LEU A 497 21.99 -26.15 -23.51
CA LEU A 497 20.96 -26.87 -22.76
C LEU A 497 20.35 -25.97 -21.68
N ALA A 498 19.03 -25.98 -21.56
CA ALA A 498 18.30 -25.25 -20.52
C ALA A 498 17.18 -26.12 -19.92
N VAL A 499 16.78 -25.81 -18.69
CA VAL A 499 15.72 -26.50 -17.95
C VAL A 499 14.77 -25.48 -17.32
N SER A 500 13.47 -25.75 -17.34
CA SER A 500 12.45 -24.92 -16.68
C SER A 500 12.57 -24.96 -15.16
N ASP A 501 11.73 -24.18 -14.46
CA ASP A 501 11.51 -24.43 -13.04
C ASP A 501 10.92 -25.83 -12.83
N LEU A 502 11.18 -26.43 -11.65
CA LEU A 502 10.53 -27.67 -11.23
C LEU A 502 9.13 -27.36 -10.67
N LEU A 503 8.10 -27.95 -11.28
CA LEU A 503 6.74 -27.91 -10.79
C LEU A 503 6.44 -29.19 -10.01
N LEU A 504 6.30 -29.09 -8.69
CA LEU A 504 5.91 -30.22 -7.86
C LEU A 504 4.38 -30.33 -7.80
N ALA A 505 3.89 -31.56 -7.86
CA ALA A 505 2.48 -31.88 -8.00
C ALA A 505 2.07 -33.03 -7.08
N HIS A 506 0.81 -33.02 -6.67
CA HIS A 506 0.18 -34.16 -5.99
C HIS A 506 -0.14 -35.31 -6.94
N ASP A 507 -0.34 -35.00 -8.22
CA ASP A 507 -0.78 -35.94 -9.25
C ASP A 507 -0.45 -35.40 -10.65
N ILE A 508 0.01 -36.28 -11.54
CA ILE A 508 0.20 -35.99 -12.97
C ILE A 508 -0.33 -37.17 -13.78
N ALA A 509 -1.29 -36.90 -14.67
CA ALA A 509 -1.88 -37.92 -15.52
C ALA A 509 -2.05 -37.40 -16.96
N PRO A 510 -1.87 -38.25 -18.00
CA PRO A 510 -2.23 -37.88 -19.37
C PRO A 510 -3.71 -37.50 -19.49
N VAL A 511 -4.04 -36.53 -20.34
CA VAL A 511 -5.43 -36.25 -20.70
C VAL A 511 -5.92 -37.17 -21.82
N PRO A 512 -7.22 -37.52 -21.85
CA PRO A 512 -7.82 -38.24 -22.96
C PRO A 512 -7.64 -37.51 -24.30
N PRO A 513 -7.56 -38.24 -25.43
CA PRO A 513 -7.50 -37.63 -26.76
C PRO A 513 -8.68 -36.67 -26.99
N GLY A 514 -8.39 -35.43 -27.38
CA GLY A 514 -9.39 -34.38 -27.63
C GLY A 514 -9.65 -33.46 -26.44
N GLU A 515 -9.11 -33.74 -25.25
CA GLU A 515 -9.03 -32.79 -24.14
C GLU A 515 -7.70 -32.03 -24.17
N THR A 516 -7.68 -30.80 -23.64
CA THR A 516 -6.44 -30.02 -23.49
C THR A 516 -5.92 -30.18 -22.07
N GLY A 517 -4.66 -30.60 -21.91
CA GLY A 517 -4.00 -30.67 -20.62
C GLY A 517 -3.69 -29.30 -20.04
N THR A 518 -3.33 -29.27 -18.76
CA THR A 518 -2.78 -28.04 -18.13
C THR A 518 -1.34 -27.80 -18.59
N HIS A 519 -0.60 -28.86 -18.90
CA HIS A 519 0.72 -28.81 -19.52
C HIS A 519 0.79 -29.83 -20.66
N HIS A 520 0.80 -29.35 -21.91
CA HIS A 520 0.73 -30.20 -23.11
C HIS A 520 -0.45 -31.19 -22.99
N ASP A 521 -0.18 -32.49 -23.13
CA ASP A 521 -1.15 -33.57 -22.99
C ASP A 521 -1.26 -34.11 -21.55
N LEU A 522 -0.83 -33.35 -20.55
CA LEU A 522 -0.85 -33.74 -19.14
C LEU A 522 -1.81 -32.87 -18.32
N ARG A 523 -2.51 -33.52 -17.39
CA ARG A 523 -3.23 -32.90 -16.29
C ARG A 523 -2.34 -32.92 -15.06
N VAL A 524 -1.79 -31.76 -14.73
CA VAL A 524 -0.91 -31.56 -13.56
C VAL A 524 -1.72 -30.94 -12.43
N LYS A 525 -1.83 -31.63 -11.30
CA LYS A 525 -2.38 -31.07 -10.05
C LYS A 525 -1.22 -30.58 -9.19
N ALA A 526 -0.79 -29.34 -9.42
CA ALA A 526 0.30 -28.71 -8.68
C ALA A 526 0.06 -28.74 -7.17
N ALA A 527 1.15 -28.62 -6.39
CA ALA A 527 1.13 -28.59 -4.94
C ALA A 527 1.60 -27.22 -4.39
N PRO A 528 0.70 -26.22 -4.26
CA PRO A 528 1.06 -24.87 -3.84
C PRO A 528 1.60 -24.74 -2.41
N THR A 529 1.37 -25.73 -1.56
CA THR A 529 1.93 -25.75 -0.20
C THR A 529 3.37 -26.27 -0.15
N LEU A 530 3.82 -26.96 -1.21
CA LEU A 530 5.09 -27.72 -1.25
C LEU A 530 5.27 -28.68 -0.07
N ARG A 531 4.16 -29.12 0.52
CA ARG A 531 4.09 -30.03 1.65
C ARG A 531 3.53 -31.37 1.19
N PHE A 532 4.24 -32.45 1.51
CA PHE A 532 3.91 -33.79 1.05
C PHE A 532 3.92 -34.77 2.22
N PRO A 533 2.83 -35.51 2.45
CA PRO A 533 2.84 -36.62 3.41
C PRO A 533 3.81 -37.70 2.94
N ARG A 534 4.74 -38.14 3.78
CA ARG A 534 5.75 -39.14 3.43
C ARG A 534 5.17 -40.45 2.90
N ARG A 535 3.98 -40.82 3.36
CA ARG A 535 3.30 -42.06 2.97
C ARG A 535 2.62 -42.00 1.61
N ARG A 536 2.71 -40.86 0.91
CA ARG A 536 2.21 -40.71 -0.46
C ARG A 536 3.33 -40.18 -1.35
N PRO A 537 3.51 -40.76 -2.54
CA PRO A 537 4.44 -40.22 -3.50
C PRO A 537 3.98 -38.83 -3.95
N PHE A 538 4.92 -38.04 -4.46
CA PHE A 538 4.64 -36.79 -5.16
C PHE A 538 5.29 -36.80 -6.52
N PHE A 539 4.87 -35.90 -7.40
CA PHE A 539 5.35 -35.83 -8.77
C PHE A 539 6.16 -34.56 -8.99
N VAL A 540 7.14 -34.64 -9.89
CA VAL A 540 7.86 -33.48 -10.42
C VAL A 540 7.63 -33.41 -11.92
N TYR A 541 7.35 -32.20 -12.43
CA TYR A 541 7.26 -31.86 -13.84
C TYR A 541 8.29 -30.78 -14.20
N PHE A 542 8.92 -30.90 -15.37
CA PHE A 542 9.79 -29.88 -15.94
C PHE A 542 9.99 -30.08 -17.45
N GLU A 543 10.56 -29.08 -18.11
CA GLU A 543 10.86 -29.11 -19.52
C GLU A 543 12.36 -28.88 -19.76
N LEU A 544 12.92 -29.61 -20.73
CA LEU A 544 14.27 -29.40 -21.24
C LEU A 544 14.23 -28.74 -22.61
N TYR A 545 15.15 -27.81 -22.83
CA TYR A 545 15.26 -27.05 -24.06
C TYR A 545 16.69 -27.14 -24.63
N HIS A 546 16.77 -27.05 -25.95
CA HIS A 546 18.03 -27.02 -26.71
C HIS A 546 18.89 -28.27 -26.51
N LEU A 547 18.24 -29.43 -26.36
CA LEU A 547 18.91 -30.72 -26.46
C LEU A 547 19.50 -30.89 -27.86
N THR A 548 20.66 -31.56 -27.95
CA THR A 548 21.39 -31.75 -29.20
C THR A 548 21.08 -33.14 -29.78
N PRO A 549 20.31 -33.24 -30.88
CA PRO A 549 19.95 -34.53 -31.45
C PRO A 549 21.16 -35.25 -32.05
N GLY A 550 21.10 -36.59 -32.03
CA GLY A 550 21.94 -37.48 -32.81
C GLY A 550 21.72 -37.31 -34.31
N ASP A 551 22.53 -38.00 -35.11
CA ASP A 551 22.37 -38.02 -36.57
C ASP A 551 21.06 -38.75 -36.99
N ASP A 552 20.47 -39.52 -36.07
CA ASP A 552 19.14 -40.13 -36.14
C ASP A 552 17.99 -39.17 -35.78
N GLY A 553 18.30 -37.89 -35.50
CA GLY A 553 17.33 -36.87 -35.10
C GLY A 553 16.81 -37.02 -33.67
N ARG A 554 17.42 -37.90 -32.85
CA ARG A 554 16.99 -38.14 -31.46
C ARG A 554 18.01 -37.65 -30.46
N ALA A 555 17.58 -36.84 -29.50
CA ALA A 555 18.41 -36.38 -28.41
C ALA A 555 18.44 -37.42 -27.27
N ARG A 556 19.62 -37.64 -26.69
CA ARG A 556 19.84 -38.57 -25.57
C ARG A 556 20.40 -37.80 -24.39
N TYR A 557 19.83 -38.03 -23.21
CA TYR A 557 20.22 -37.31 -22.00
C TYR A 557 20.03 -38.19 -20.76
N THR A 558 20.67 -37.79 -19.67
CA THR A 558 20.54 -38.42 -18.36
C THR A 558 19.97 -37.43 -17.36
N LEU A 559 19.05 -37.92 -16.52
CA LEU A 559 18.45 -37.19 -15.43
C LEU A 559 18.93 -37.78 -14.10
N ASP A 560 19.52 -36.95 -13.25
CA ASP A 560 19.87 -37.27 -11.87
C ASP A 560 18.96 -36.49 -10.91
N TYR A 561 18.08 -37.20 -10.22
CA TYR A 561 17.23 -36.65 -9.16
C TYR A 561 17.92 -36.87 -7.82
N THR A 562 18.06 -35.81 -7.04
CA THR A 562 18.68 -35.86 -5.71
C THR A 562 17.81 -35.11 -4.72
N LEU A 563 17.39 -35.78 -3.64
CA LEU A 563 16.61 -35.19 -2.55
C LEU A 563 17.45 -35.15 -1.28
N THR A 564 17.77 -33.95 -0.79
CA THR A 564 18.70 -33.73 0.34
C THR A 564 18.06 -32.91 1.46
N PRO A 565 18.26 -33.27 2.74
CA PRO A 565 17.82 -32.45 3.87
C PRO A 565 18.46 -31.05 3.86
N GLU A 566 17.70 -30.01 4.23
CA GLU A 566 18.19 -28.62 4.23
C GLU A 566 19.11 -28.32 5.43
N ARG A 567 18.84 -28.91 6.61
CA ARG A 567 19.77 -28.87 7.74
C ARG A 567 20.83 -29.93 7.47
N GLY A 568 22.04 -29.50 7.10
CA GLY A 568 23.07 -30.33 6.50
C GLY A 568 23.24 -31.73 7.10
N LYS A 569 23.54 -32.69 6.22
CA LYS A 569 23.68 -34.13 6.51
C LYS A 569 24.27 -34.39 7.90
N ARG A 570 23.43 -34.72 8.88
CA ARG A 570 23.91 -35.47 10.04
C ARG A 570 24.36 -36.84 9.54
N GLN A 571 25.46 -37.35 10.09
CA GLN A 571 25.99 -38.65 9.69
C GLN A 571 24.91 -39.72 9.90
N GLY A 572 24.34 -40.26 8.81
CA GLY A 572 23.22 -41.20 8.82
C GLY A 572 21.89 -40.72 8.22
N GLU A 573 21.74 -39.44 7.85
CA GLU A 573 20.54 -38.96 7.15
C GLU A 573 20.44 -39.54 5.73
N ALA A 574 19.33 -40.21 5.45
CA ALA A 574 19.05 -40.80 4.15
C ALA A 574 18.83 -39.70 3.09
N SER A 575 19.51 -39.82 1.95
CA SER A 575 19.23 -39.04 0.74
C SER A 575 18.75 -39.98 -0.36
N LEU A 576 17.76 -39.55 -1.14
CA LEU A 576 17.30 -40.29 -2.31
C LEU A 576 18.09 -39.81 -3.54
N THR A 577 18.65 -40.75 -4.30
CA THR A 577 19.24 -40.48 -5.61
C THR A 577 18.67 -41.45 -6.63
N LEU A 578 18.17 -40.93 -7.74
CA LEU A 578 17.63 -41.70 -8.87
C LEU A 578 18.27 -41.19 -10.15
N ARG A 579 18.81 -42.10 -10.97
CA ARG A 579 19.39 -41.80 -12.27
C ARG A 579 18.62 -42.52 -13.36
N VAL A 580 18.18 -41.79 -14.38
CA VAL A 580 17.40 -42.36 -15.50
C VAL A 580 17.91 -41.80 -16.82
N ASP A 581 17.97 -42.66 -17.84
CA ASP A 581 18.39 -42.31 -19.20
C ASP A 581 17.19 -42.24 -20.13
N HIS A 582 17.13 -41.18 -20.93
CA HIS A 582 15.98 -40.87 -21.78
C HIS A 582 16.42 -40.57 -23.22
N GLU A 583 15.49 -40.76 -24.16
CA GLU A 583 15.68 -40.47 -25.58
C GLU A 583 14.39 -39.91 -26.21
N VAL A 584 14.46 -38.70 -26.78
CA VAL A 584 13.30 -38.02 -27.41
C VAL A 584 13.62 -37.58 -28.83
N PRO A 585 12.63 -37.51 -29.74
CA PRO A 585 12.81 -36.85 -31.02
C PRO A 585 12.94 -35.33 -30.84
N GLY A 586 13.81 -34.68 -31.63
CA GLY A 586 13.96 -33.23 -31.64
C GLY A 586 14.78 -32.67 -30.46
N THR A 587 14.56 -31.40 -30.14
CA THR A 587 15.44 -30.59 -29.27
C THR A 587 14.81 -30.22 -27.92
N THR A 588 13.62 -30.73 -27.62
CA THR A 588 12.87 -30.40 -26.40
C THR A 588 12.29 -31.67 -25.78
N ALA A 589 12.34 -31.77 -24.47
CA ALA A 589 11.72 -32.87 -23.72
C ALA A 589 10.76 -32.33 -22.68
N VAL A 590 9.62 -33.02 -22.51
CA VAL A 590 8.68 -32.81 -21.42
C VAL A 590 8.84 -33.99 -20.48
N GLU A 591 9.20 -33.72 -19.22
CA GLU A 591 9.56 -34.75 -18.25
C GLU A 591 8.67 -34.69 -17.02
N TYR A 592 8.26 -35.87 -16.55
CA TYR A 592 7.67 -36.00 -15.23
C TYR A 592 8.07 -37.32 -14.57
N THR A 593 8.17 -37.33 -13.24
CA THR A 593 8.59 -38.51 -12.49
C THR A 593 7.90 -38.55 -11.12
N GLU A 594 7.54 -39.75 -10.69
CA GLU A 594 7.04 -40.03 -9.34
C GLU A 594 8.23 -40.19 -8.37
N ILE A 595 8.14 -39.53 -7.21
CA ILE A 595 9.14 -39.58 -6.14
C ILE A 595 8.50 -40.22 -4.90
N ASP A 596 8.96 -41.43 -4.57
CA ASP A 596 8.64 -42.11 -3.31
C ASP A 596 9.57 -41.63 -2.20
N ALA A 597 9.03 -40.82 -1.29
CA ALA A 597 9.74 -40.28 -0.14
C ALA A 597 9.47 -41.05 1.17
N SER A 598 8.80 -42.20 1.12
CA SER A 598 8.35 -42.95 2.31
C SER A 598 9.49 -43.34 3.26
N ARG A 599 10.68 -43.56 2.72
CA ARG A 599 11.90 -43.93 3.48
C ARG A 599 12.65 -42.74 4.08
N LEU A 600 12.37 -41.52 3.64
CA LEU A 600 13.02 -40.30 4.14
C LEU A 600 12.32 -39.79 5.38
N GLU A 601 13.00 -39.14 6.31
CA GLU A 601 12.38 -38.58 7.52
C GLU A 601 11.54 -37.32 7.22
N ALA A 602 10.66 -36.95 8.16
CA ALA A 602 9.91 -35.69 8.05
C ALA A 602 10.85 -34.50 8.27
N GLY A 603 10.72 -33.45 7.48
CA GLY A 603 11.61 -32.29 7.53
C GLY A 603 11.64 -31.52 6.20
N ASP A 604 12.50 -30.52 6.14
CA ASP A 604 12.69 -29.69 4.95
C ASP A 604 13.80 -30.26 4.05
N TYR A 605 13.52 -30.33 2.76
CA TYR A 605 14.38 -30.91 1.75
C TYR A 605 14.52 -30.00 0.53
N VAL A 606 15.62 -30.20 -0.20
CA VAL A 606 15.87 -29.64 -1.53
C VAL A 606 15.86 -30.81 -2.53
N LEU A 607 14.94 -30.77 -3.49
CA LEU A 607 15.01 -31.58 -4.70
C LEU A 607 15.89 -30.86 -5.72
N ALA A 608 16.90 -31.55 -6.24
CA ALA A 608 17.70 -31.13 -7.38
C ALA A 608 17.53 -32.12 -8.53
N VAL A 609 17.28 -31.60 -9.73
CA VAL A 609 17.26 -32.39 -10.98
C VAL A 609 18.38 -31.89 -11.86
N THR A 610 19.35 -32.76 -12.12
CA THR A 610 20.46 -32.48 -13.04
C THR A 610 20.20 -33.18 -14.36
N ALA A 611 20.06 -32.42 -15.44
CA ALA A 611 19.93 -32.95 -16.78
C ALA A 611 21.27 -32.81 -17.52
N THR A 612 21.78 -33.91 -18.08
CA THR A 612 23.02 -33.94 -18.85
C THR A 612 22.76 -34.40 -20.28
N ASP A 613 23.04 -33.56 -21.27
CA ASP A 613 23.01 -33.92 -22.70
C ASP A 613 24.20 -34.84 -22.99
N ARG A 614 23.93 -36.05 -23.50
CA ARG A 614 24.97 -37.07 -23.73
C ARG A 614 25.85 -36.80 -24.94
N ARG A 615 25.40 -35.98 -25.89
CA ARG A 615 26.17 -35.62 -27.08
C ARG A 615 27.15 -34.50 -26.79
N THR A 616 26.71 -33.48 -26.06
CA THR A 616 27.55 -32.30 -25.77
C THR A 616 28.26 -32.37 -24.42
N GLY A 617 27.78 -33.19 -23.49
CA GLY A 617 28.23 -33.22 -22.10
C GLY A 617 27.76 -32.02 -21.28
N GLN A 618 26.96 -31.12 -21.84
CA GLN A 618 26.40 -29.98 -21.11
C GLN A 618 25.43 -30.48 -20.03
N ALA A 619 25.50 -29.86 -18.86
CA ALA A 619 24.62 -30.17 -17.75
C ALA A 619 23.96 -28.91 -17.19
N VAL A 620 22.69 -29.03 -16.82
CA VAL A 620 21.92 -27.99 -16.13
C VAL A 620 21.24 -28.55 -14.90
N VAL A 621 21.04 -27.71 -13.89
CA VAL A 621 20.41 -28.10 -12.62
C VAL A 621 19.24 -27.17 -12.31
N ALA A 622 18.08 -27.75 -12.03
CA ALA A 622 16.95 -27.06 -11.43
C ALA A 622 16.74 -27.56 -10.00
N THR A 623 16.35 -26.67 -9.09
CA THR A 623 16.14 -27.03 -7.69
C THR A 623 14.81 -26.52 -7.14
N ARG A 624 14.25 -27.23 -6.15
CA ARG A 624 13.03 -26.84 -5.47
C ARG A 624 13.05 -27.28 -4.02
N ARG A 625 12.67 -26.39 -3.11
CA ARG A 625 12.47 -26.72 -1.70
C ARG A 625 11.08 -27.33 -1.48
N LEU A 626 10.99 -28.28 -0.56
CA LEU A 626 9.74 -28.88 -0.11
C LEU A 626 9.84 -29.36 1.34
N THR A 627 8.69 -29.61 1.97
CA THR A 627 8.61 -30.17 3.31
C THR A 627 7.92 -31.54 3.25
N LEU A 628 8.55 -32.54 3.87
CA LEU A 628 7.94 -33.87 4.08
C LEU A 628 7.28 -33.93 5.45
N GLU A 629 6.01 -34.29 5.48
CA GLU A 629 5.18 -34.38 6.68
C GLU A 629 4.95 -35.84 7.11
N ARG A 630 4.59 -36.04 8.37
CA ARG A 630 4.47 -37.38 8.98
C ARG A 630 3.39 -38.27 8.36
#